data_AF-A0A6V7HQK3-F1
#
_entry.id   AF-A0A6V7HQK3-F1
#
_cell.length_a   1.000
_cell.length_b   1.000
_cell.length_c   1.000
_cell.angle_alpha   90.00
_cell.angle_beta   90.00
_cell.angle_gamma   90.00
#
_symmetry.space_group_name_H-M   'P 1'
#
loop_
_entity.id
_entity.type
_entity.pdbx_description
1 polymer ?
#
loop_
_entity_poly.entity_id
_entity_poly.type
_entity_poly.pdbx_seq_one_letter_code
_entity_poly.pdbx_strand_id
1 'polypeptide(L)'
;QKCIKFSTTFESFFPLVDGEYWIKSRREQSFQENISLSMYRYYMAQHLYARLVQIRAAKGLATRDEQRFAAHVQSVAPSVPYGVFTYLNAIGDIEYRENDTITQFFEYHTLAWPNQEGHFGPATAKNHWKYMSFPAPAVVAQAIKEDVGRRENNRDSMWNFYDGLPHGQNLGTLPTANLLGWKPAIELTLLQRQKLMICGINNGEFESINSQFFFNPKLMAVVHEYFQ
;
A
#
# COMPACT_ATOMS: atom_id res chain seq x y z
N GLN A 1 -7.19 -33.31 -12.91
CA GLN A 1 -7.61 -31.90 -12.80
C GLN A 1 -6.59 -31.02 -13.49
N LYS A 2 -7.02 -30.09 -14.34
CA LYS A 2 -6.14 -29.14 -15.01
C LYS A 2 -6.00 -27.91 -14.10
N CYS A 3 -4.84 -27.77 -13.45
CA CYS A 3 -4.50 -26.56 -12.71
C CYS A 3 -4.08 -25.47 -13.69
N ILE A 4 -4.78 -24.33 -13.68
CA ILE A 4 -4.40 -23.17 -14.49
C ILE A 4 -3.86 -22.10 -13.54
N LYS A 5 -2.67 -21.58 -13.86
CA LYS A 5 -2.06 -20.50 -13.10
C LYS A 5 -2.52 -19.16 -13.63
N PHE A 6 -2.82 -18.23 -12.74
CA PHE A 6 -3.15 -16.85 -13.10
C PHE A 6 -2.52 -15.87 -12.11
N SER A 7 -2.48 -14.59 -12.50
CA SER A 7 -1.99 -13.50 -11.67
C SER A 7 -2.81 -12.24 -11.91
N THR A 8 -2.77 -11.31 -10.96
CA THR A 8 -3.43 -10.01 -11.05
C THR A 8 -2.41 -8.88 -10.94
N THR A 9 -2.75 -7.73 -11.53
CA THR A 9 -2.16 -6.42 -11.19
C THR A 9 -3.10 -5.67 -10.25
N PHE A 10 -2.57 -4.71 -9.50
CA PHE A 10 -3.31 -3.97 -8.47
C PHE A 10 -3.49 -2.49 -8.82
N GLU A 11 -3.48 -2.17 -10.10
CA GLU A 11 -3.65 -0.79 -10.62
C GLU A 11 -4.96 -0.14 -10.16
N SER A 12 -6.02 -0.95 -9.98
CA SER A 12 -7.33 -0.50 -9.50
C SER A 12 -7.43 -0.30 -7.98
N PHE A 13 -6.43 -0.74 -7.21
CA PHE A 13 -6.50 -0.72 -5.75
C PHE A 13 -6.53 0.71 -5.18
N PHE A 14 -5.59 1.57 -5.59
CA PHE A 14 -5.58 2.95 -5.09
C PHE A 14 -6.77 3.80 -5.56
N PRO A 15 -7.26 3.69 -6.80
CA PRO A 15 -8.53 4.31 -7.19
C PRO A 15 -9.70 3.93 -6.27
N LEU A 16 -9.83 2.65 -5.90
CA LEU A 16 -10.84 2.19 -4.94
C LEU A 16 -10.63 2.84 -3.56
N VAL A 17 -9.40 2.77 -3.03
CA VAL A 17 -9.02 3.32 -1.72
C VAL A 17 -9.27 4.83 -1.64
N ASP A 18 -8.92 5.58 -2.69
CA ASP A 18 -9.17 7.01 -2.78
C ASP A 18 -10.66 7.33 -2.76
N GLY A 19 -11.47 6.55 -3.49
CA GLY A 19 -12.92 6.68 -3.49
C GLY A 19 -13.51 6.54 -2.09
N GLU A 20 -13.13 5.46 -1.38
CA GLU A 20 -13.55 5.21 0.00
C GLU A 20 -13.11 6.33 0.95
N TYR A 21 -11.86 6.81 0.83
CA TYR A 21 -11.35 7.93 1.64
C TYR A 21 -12.21 9.18 1.47
N TRP A 22 -12.54 9.56 0.23
CA TRP A 22 -13.32 10.77 -0.02
C TRP A 22 -14.79 10.61 0.36
N ILE A 23 -15.36 9.40 0.24
CA ILE A 23 -16.71 9.11 0.75
C ILE A 23 -16.74 9.31 2.27
N LYS A 24 -15.77 8.78 3.01
CA LYS A 24 -15.69 8.97 4.47
C LYS A 24 -15.41 10.42 4.85
N SER A 25 -14.42 11.06 4.22
CA SER A 25 -14.04 12.45 4.47
C SER A 25 -15.20 13.45 4.27
N ARG A 26 -16.07 13.21 3.29
CA ARG A 26 -17.25 14.05 3.05
C ARG A 26 -18.34 13.88 4.10
N ARG A 27 -18.40 12.72 4.76
CA ARG A 27 -19.39 12.42 5.81
C ARG A 27 -18.90 12.83 7.19
N GLU A 28 -17.59 12.75 7.41
CA GLU A 28 -16.94 12.99 8.70
C GLU A 28 -15.82 14.01 8.52
N GLN A 29 -16.09 15.29 8.77
CA GLN A 29 -15.08 16.34 8.64
C GLN A 29 -13.88 16.11 9.59
N SER A 30 -14.13 15.63 10.80
CA SER A 30 -13.08 15.27 11.76
C SER A 30 -12.12 14.21 11.21
N PHE A 31 -12.60 13.29 10.36
CA PHE A 31 -11.74 12.29 9.74
C PHE A 31 -10.72 12.94 8.82
N GLN A 32 -11.16 13.83 7.92
CA GLN A 32 -10.26 14.53 7.00
C GLN A 32 -9.27 15.44 7.75
N GLU A 33 -9.69 16.07 8.84
CA GLU A 33 -8.81 16.93 9.65
C GLU A 33 -7.70 16.13 10.36
N ASN A 34 -7.91 14.85 10.62
CA ASN A 34 -7.02 14.00 11.41
C ASN A 34 -6.20 13.00 10.58
N ILE A 35 -6.77 12.49 9.49
CA ILE A 35 -6.18 11.44 8.66
C ILE A 35 -5.99 11.99 7.25
N SER A 36 -4.75 11.98 6.77
CA SER A 36 -4.46 12.35 5.38
C SER A 36 -4.72 11.19 4.42
N LEU A 37 -4.82 11.49 3.13
CA LEU A 37 -4.97 10.46 2.10
C LEU A 37 -3.76 9.51 2.06
N SER A 38 -2.53 10.00 2.28
CA SER A 38 -1.32 9.16 2.31
C SER A 38 -1.31 8.21 3.50
N MET A 39 -1.73 8.67 4.69
CA MET A 39 -1.93 7.82 5.88
C MET A 39 -2.96 6.71 5.60
N TYR A 40 -4.06 7.05 4.94
CA TYR A 40 -5.11 6.10 4.59
C TYR A 40 -4.65 5.07 3.54
N ARG A 41 -3.96 5.53 2.47
CA ARG A 41 -3.36 4.64 1.47
C ARG A 41 -2.36 3.68 2.08
N TYR A 42 -1.54 4.17 3.02
CA TYR A 42 -0.62 3.36 3.80
C TYR A 42 -1.34 2.24 4.52
N TYR A 43 -2.37 2.60 5.30
CA TYR A 43 -3.19 1.65 6.04
C TYR A 43 -3.75 0.54 5.14
N MET A 44 -4.34 0.90 4.00
CA MET A 44 -4.92 -0.07 3.06
C MET A 44 -3.85 -0.93 2.37
N ALA A 45 -2.69 -0.36 2.03
CA ALA A 45 -1.59 -1.11 1.44
C ALA A 45 -1.04 -2.19 2.39
N GLN A 46 -0.93 -1.90 3.69
CA GLN A 46 -0.49 -2.88 4.69
C GLN A 46 -1.47 -4.07 4.78
N HIS A 47 -2.77 -3.79 4.70
CA HIS A 47 -3.82 -4.82 4.64
C HIS A 47 -3.75 -5.68 3.38
N LEU A 48 -3.49 -5.07 2.23
CA LEU A 48 -3.26 -5.80 0.98
C LEU A 48 -2.07 -6.77 1.12
N TYR A 49 -0.96 -6.32 1.70
CA TYR A 49 0.20 -7.18 1.91
C TYR A 49 -0.05 -8.29 2.92
N ALA A 50 -0.77 -8.00 4.01
CA ALA A 50 -1.16 -9.05 4.97
C ALA A 50 -1.97 -10.15 4.27
N ARG A 51 -2.93 -9.78 3.41
CA ARG A 51 -3.71 -10.74 2.61
C ARG A 51 -2.83 -11.56 1.66
N LEU A 52 -1.92 -10.91 0.94
CA LEU A 52 -1.01 -11.61 0.02
C LEU A 52 -0.09 -12.59 0.76
N VAL A 53 0.40 -12.21 1.94
CA VAL A 53 1.19 -13.10 2.80
C VAL A 53 0.36 -14.29 3.29
N GLN A 54 -0.90 -14.09 3.67
CA GLN A 54 -1.78 -15.20 4.08
C GLN A 54 -1.96 -16.24 2.97
N ILE A 55 -2.17 -15.79 1.73
CA ILE A 55 -2.28 -16.68 0.57
C ILE A 55 -0.99 -17.48 0.40
N ARG A 56 0.18 -16.85 0.55
CA ARG A 56 1.47 -17.56 0.49
C ARG A 56 1.68 -18.51 1.67
N ALA A 57 1.26 -18.12 2.86
CA ALA A 57 1.38 -18.95 4.05
C ALA A 57 0.54 -20.23 3.90
N ALA A 58 -0.67 -20.12 3.35
CA ALA A 58 -1.52 -21.26 3.01
C ALA A 58 -0.86 -22.23 2.01
N LYS A 59 0.04 -21.71 1.16
CA LYS A 59 0.84 -22.48 0.20
C LYS A 59 2.19 -22.97 0.74
N GLY A 60 2.52 -22.66 1.99
CA GLY A 60 3.84 -22.98 2.58
C GLY A 60 5.01 -22.15 2.02
N LEU A 61 4.73 -21.01 1.38
CA LEU A 61 5.73 -20.16 0.71
C LEU A 61 6.13 -18.92 1.51
N ALA A 62 5.43 -18.62 2.62
CA ALA A 62 5.67 -17.43 3.42
C ALA A 62 6.79 -17.64 4.45
N THR A 63 7.69 -16.67 4.58
CA THR A 63 8.73 -16.68 5.61
C THR A 63 8.14 -16.44 7.01
N ARG A 64 8.91 -16.71 8.06
CA ARG A 64 8.48 -16.45 9.45
C ARG A 64 8.22 -14.95 9.69
N ASP A 65 9.03 -14.07 9.11
CA ASP A 65 8.89 -12.63 9.31
C ASP A 65 7.69 -12.06 8.56
N GLU A 66 7.37 -12.61 7.39
CA GLU A 66 6.13 -12.31 6.66
C GLU A 66 4.91 -12.71 7.49
N GLN A 67 4.88 -13.93 8.02
CA GLN A 67 3.78 -14.42 8.85
C GLN A 67 3.59 -13.56 10.11
N ARG A 68 4.68 -13.16 10.77
CA ARG A 68 4.65 -12.23 11.91
C ARG A 68 4.08 -10.86 11.52
N PHE A 69 4.50 -10.33 10.37
CA PHE A 69 3.97 -9.09 9.84
C PHE A 69 2.44 -9.17 9.63
N ALA A 70 1.96 -10.20 8.93
CA ALA A 70 0.52 -10.36 8.66
C ALA A 70 -0.28 -10.51 9.97
N ALA A 71 0.25 -11.27 10.94
CA ALA A 71 -0.36 -11.39 12.27
C ALA A 71 -0.41 -10.05 13.02
N HIS A 72 0.64 -9.22 12.93
CA HIS A 72 0.64 -7.89 13.54
C HIS A 72 -0.39 -6.95 12.89
N VAL A 73 -0.51 -6.94 11.56
CA VAL A 73 -1.53 -6.14 10.87
C VAL A 73 -2.92 -6.51 11.40
N GLN A 74 -3.24 -7.79 11.47
CA GLN A 74 -4.52 -8.27 11.98
C GLN A 74 -4.74 -7.98 13.47
N SER A 75 -3.68 -8.00 14.28
CA SER A 75 -3.78 -7.72 15.72
C SER A 75 -3.96 -6.24 16.02
N VAL A 76 -3.28 -5.35 15.28
CA VAL A 76 -3.29 -3.90 15.54
C VAL A 76 -4.50 -3.23 14.89
N ALA A 77 -4.87 -3.70 13.71
CA ALA A 77 -5.86 -3.06 12.87
C ALA A 77 -6.71 -4.11 12.15
N PRO A 78 -7.60 -4.84 12.84
CA PRO A 78 -8.31 -6.01 12.28
C PRO A 78 -9.31 -5.70 11.16
N SER A 79 -9.73 -4.45 10.96
CA SER A 79 -10.84 -4.11 10.05
C SER A 79 -10.43 -3.16 8.93
N VAL A 80 -11.17 -3.22 7.83
CA VAL A 80 -11.12 -2.25 6.72
C VAL A 80 -12.56 -1.96 6.27
N PRO A 81 -12.81 -0.85 5.55
CA PRO A 81 -14.11 -0.60 4.93
C PRO A 81 -14.59 -1.75 4.06
N TYR A 82 -15.91 -1.93 3.99
CA TYR A 82 -16.53 -3.06 3.31
C TYR A 82 -16.11 -3.21 1.83
N GLY A 83 -15.97 -2.10 1.11
CA GLY A 83 -15.51 -2.11 -0.29
C GLY A 83 -14.10 -2.68 -0.43
N VAL A 84 -13.17 -2.25 0.45
CA VAL A 84 -11.80 -2.76 0.49
C VAL A 84 -11.78 -4.22 0.97
N PHE A 85 -12.57 -4.57 1.98
CA PHE A 85 -12.69 -5.95 2.47
C PHE A 85 -13.11 -6.92 1.36
N THR A 86 -14.14 -6.55 0.59
CA THR A 86 -14.64 -7.33 -0.54
C THR A 86 -13.56 -7.52 -1.59
N TYR A 87 -12.84 -6.44 -1.93
CA TYR A 87 -11.72 -6.49 -2.86
C TYR A 87 -10.62 -7.44 -2.37
N LEU A 88 -10.20 -7.34 -1.10
CA LEU A 88 -9.13 -8.16 -0.54
C LEU A 88 -9.51 -9.66 -0.48
N ASN A 89 -10.75 -9.96 -0.13
CA ASN A 89 -11.24 -11.34 -0.08
C ASN A 89 -11.35 -12.01 -1.45
N ALA A 90 -11.61 -11.22 -2.50
CA ALA A 90 -11.64 -11.72 -3.87
C ALA A 90 -10.25 -12.15 -4.38
N ILE A 91 -9.17 -11.77 -3.69
CA ILE A 91 -7.81 -12.19 -4.05
C ILE A 91 -7.55 -13.58 -3.47
N GLY A 92 -7.20 -14.54 -4.34
CA GLY A 92 -6.84 -15.89 -3.92
C GLY A 92 -7.06 -16.92 -5.03
N ASP A 93 -6.85 -18.18 -4.69
CA ASP A 93 -7.16 -19.31 -5.57
C ASP A 93 -8.68 -19.36 -5.85
N ILE A 94 -9.06 -19.77 -7.06
CA ILE A 94 -10.46 -19.82 -7.49
C ILE A 94 -10.82 -21.28 -7.78
N GLU A 95 -11.88 -21.75 -7.15
CA GLU A 95 -12.49 -23.03 -7.43
C GLU A 95 -13.75 -22.82 -8.28
N TYR A 96 -13.76 -23.39 -9.48
CA TYR A 96 -14.96 -23.46 -10.30
C TYR A 96 -15.62 -24.83 -10.06
N ARG A 97 -16.87 -24.78 -9.61
CA ARG A 97 -17.68 -25.95 -9.28
C ARG A 97 -18.89 -26.03 -10.21
N GLU A 98 -19.12 -27.21 -10.76
CA GLU A 98 -20.32 -27.53 -11.54
C GLU A 98 -20.98 -28.74 -10.85
N ASN A 99 -22.26 -28.62 -10.49
CA ASN A 99 -23.02 -29.65 -9.76
C ASN A 99 -22.28 -30.21 -8.52
N ASP A 100 -21.77 -29.31 -7.66
CA ASP A 100 -20.99 -29.62 -6.45
C ASP A 100 -19.66 -30.37 -6.66
N THR A 101 -19.26 -30.62 -7.90
CA THR A 101 -17.95 -31.17 -8.23
C THR A 101 -16.98 -30.06 -8.64
N ILE A 102 -15.76 -30.08 -8.09
CA ILE A 102 -14.70 -29.14 -8.50
C ILE A 102 -14.22 -29.53 -9.90
N THR A 103 -14.77 -28.85 -10.89
CA THR A 103 -14.45 -29.05 -12.32
C THR A 103 -13.10 -28.44 -12.65
N GLN A 104 -12.76 -27.29 -12.05
CA GLN A 104 -11.52 -26.58 -12.37
C GLN A 104 -10.97 -25.80 -11.18
N PHE A 105 -9.64 -25.78 -11.08
CA PHE A 105 -8.90 -25.04 -10.06
C PHE A 105 -7.97 -24.04 -10.74
N PHE A 106 -8.07 -22.78 -10.31
CA PHE A 106 -7.20 -21.70 -10.75
C PHE A 106 -6.30 -21.28 -9.60
N GLU A 107 -5.00 -21.50 -9.77
CA GLU A 107 -4.00 -21.20 -8.76
C GLU A 107 -3.48 -19.77 -8.94
N TYR A 108 -3.74 -18.93 -7.95
CA TYR A 108 -3.27 -17.56 -7.88
C TYR A 108 -1.77 -17.50 -7.60
N HIS A 109 -1.06 -16.72 -8.41
CA HIS A 109 0.33 -16.39 -8.19
C HIS A 109 0.50 -14.87 -8.26
N THR A 110 1.52 -14.36 -7.58
CA THR A 110 1.90 -12.95 -7.66
C THR A 110 2.89 -12.73 -8.80
N LEU A 111 2.65 -11.76 -9.69
CA LEU A 111 3.56 -11.42 -10.81
C LEU A 111 5.01 -11.23 -10.35
N ALA A 112 5.18 -10.54 -9.23
CA ALA A 112 6.45 -10.34 -8.58
C ALA A 112 6.22 -10.34 -7.07
N TRP A 113 6.94 -11.20 -6.35
CA TRP A 113 6.93 -11.11 -4.89
C TRP A 113 7.77 -9.90 -4.47
N PRO A 114 7.29 -9.11 -3.51
CA PRO A 114 8.06 -7.98 -3.00
C PRO A 114 9.44 -8.42 -2.48
N ASN A 115 10.49 -7.77 -2.96
CA ASN A 115 11.88 -8.03 -2.57
C ASN A 115 12.72 -6.74 -2.70
N GLN A 116 14.00 -6.80 -2.34
CA GLN A 116 14.86 -5.61 -2.46
C GLN A 116 15.01 -5.14 -3.93
N GLU A 117 14.83 -6.03 -4.90
CA GLU A 117 14.89 -5.70 -6.33
C GLU A 117 13.55 -5.19 -6.91
N GLY A 118 12.48 -5.11 -6.10
CA GLY A 118 11.16 -4.68 -6.53
C GLY A 118 10.19 -4.49 -5.37
N HIS A 119 9.58 -3.31 -5.31
CA HIS A 119 8.60 -2.84 -4.31
C HIS A 119 9.17 -2.37 -2.95
N PHE A 120 10.43 -2.71 -2.63
CA PHE A 120 11.05 -2.29 -1.37
C PHE A 120 12.39 -1.56 -1.50
N GLY A 121 13.05 -1.63 -2.67
CA GLY A 121 14.31 -0.94 -2.95
C GLY A 121 14.12 0.28 -3.87
N PRO A 122 15.20 0.79 -4.47
CA PRO A 122 15.10 1.83 -5.49
C PRO A 122 14.38 1.33 -6.76
N ALA A 123 13.56 2.20 -7.33
CA ALA A 123 12.96 1.97 -8.65
C ALA A 123 13.97 2.35 -9.75
N THR A 124 14.06 1.53 -10.79
CA THR A 124 14.99 1.66 -11.93
C THR A 124 14.25 1.34 -13.22
N ALA A 125 14.82 1.72 -14.37
CA ALA A 125 14.24 1.36 -15.68
C ALA A 125 13.98 -0.15 -15.84
N LYS A 126 14.74 -1.03 -15.18
CA LYS A 126 14.60 -2.49 -15.29
C LYS A 126 13.54 -3.10 -14.37
N ASN A 127 13.26 -2.46 -13.23
CA ASN A 127 12.36 -3.01 -12.20
C ASN A 127 11.09 -2.16 -11.97
N HIS A 128 10.91 -1.04 -12.66
CA HIS A 128 9.76 -0.15 -12.48
C HIS A 128 8.40 -0.84 -12.69
N TRP A 129 8.31 -1.78 -13.64
CA TRP A 129 7.08 -2.54 -13.88
C TRP A 129 6.62 -3.34 -12.65
N LYS A 130 7.57 -3.72 -11.78
CA LYS A 130 7.24 -4.36 -10.51
C LYS A 130 6.44 -3.37 -9.66
N TYR A 131 6.93 -2.14 -9.47
CA TYR A 131 6.23 -1.08 -8.74
C TYR A 131 4.86 -0.68 -9.34
N MET A 132 4.59 -0.98 -10.62
CA MET A 132 3.26 -0.81 -11.24
C MET A 132 2.32 -1.98 -10.94
N SER A 133 2.88 -3.16 -10.69
CA SER A 133 2.12 -4.40 -10.49
C SER A 133 1.43 -4.44 -9.12
N PHE A 134 2.10 -3.94 -8.08
CA PHE A 134 1.58 -3.85 -6.71
C PHE A 134 1.90 -2.50 -6.06
N PRO A 135 1.03 -1.99 -5.16
CA PRO A 135 1.33 -0.85 -4.31
C PRO A 135 2.63 -1.04 -3.51
N ALA A 136 3.73 -0.36 -3.85
CA ALA A 136 4.99 -0.57 -3.14
C ALA A 136 4.99 0.06 -1.71
N PRO A 137 5.32 -0.65 -0.62
CA PRO A 137 5.27 -0.06 0.73
C PRO A 137 6.25 1.08 0.94
N ALA A 138 7.44 0.97 0.35
CA ALA A 138 8.44 2.03 0.42
C ALA A 138 7.93 3.33 -0.21
N VAL A 139 7.19 3.21 -1.31
CA VAL A 139 6.54 4.35 -1.98
C VAL A 139 5.52 5.00 -1.08
N VAL A 140 4.67 4.19 -0.44
CA VAL A 140 3.57 4.73 0.34
C VAL A 140 4.10 5.37 1.63
N ALA A 141 5.15 4.79 2.23
CA ALA A 141 5.88 5.41 3.32
C ALA A 141 6.57 6.72 2.89
N GLN A 142 7.22 6.74 1.71
CA GLN A 142 7.84 7.95 1.17
C GLN A 142 6.82 9.05 0.91
N ALA A 143 5.64 8.72 0.38
CA ALA A 143 4.57 9.70 0.17
C ALA A 143 4.17 10.41 1.48
N ILE A 144 4.11 9.68 2.60
CA ILE A 144 3.86 10.27 3.92
C ILE A 144 5.01 11.20 4.32
N LYS A 145 6.27 10.78 4.15
CA LYS A 145 7.43 11.62 4.47
C LYS A 145 7.42 12.94 3.70
N GLU A 146 7.06 12.90 2.42
CA GLU A 146 6.99 14.06 1.54
C GLU A 146 5.86 15.01 1.94
N ASP A 147 4.70 14.48 2.33
CA ASP A 147 3.61 15.27 2.92
C ASP A 147 4.04 15.97 4.21
N VAL A 148 4.81 15.28 5.08
CA VAL A 148 5.37 15.87 6.32
C VAL A 148 6.40 16.96 6.00
N GLY A 149 7.25 16.73 5.00
CA GLY A 149 8.26 17.68 4.52
C GLY A 149 7.68 18.93 3.83
N ARG A 150 6.46 18.83 3.30
CA ARG A 150 5.82 19.94 2.57
C ARG A 150 5.49 21.11 3.49
N ARG A 151 5.91 22.30 3.07
CA ARG A 151 5.59 23.61 3.69
C ARG A 151 4.71 24.43 2.74
N GLU A 152 3.88 25.32 3.28
CA GLU A 152 2.93 26.21 2.53
C GLU A 152 3.57 26.93 1.33
N ASN A 153 4.87 27.25 1.40
CA ASN A 153 5.57 28.04 0.37
C ASN A 153 6.38 27.21 -0.64
N ASN A 154 6.31 25.87 -0.60
CA ASN A 154 7.09 25.03 -1.50
C ASN A 154 6.32 24.77 -2.81
N ARG A 155 6.79 25.35 -3.91
CA ARG A 155 6.12 25.27 -5.23
C ARG A 155 6.20 23.87 -5.85
N ASP A 156 7.22 23.09 -5.53
CA ASP A 156 7.33 21.72 -6.01
C ASP A 156 6.54 20.76 -5.10
N SER A 157 5.44 20.23 -5.64
CA SER A 157 4.66 19.13 -5.06
C SER A 157 5.03 17.78 -5.61
N MET A 158 5.80 17.76 -6.68
CA MET A 158 6.36 16.53 -7.21
C MET A 158 7.57 16.16 -6.37
N TRP A 159 7.64 14.89 -5.97
CA TRP A 159 8.76 14.32 -5.23
C TRP A 159 9.29 13.09 -5.97
N ASN A 160 10.56 12.78 -5.73
CA ASN A 160 11.25 11.65 -6.34
C ASN A 160 11.44 10.54 -5.32
N PHE A 161 11.45 9.31 -5.80
CA PHE A 161 11.91 8.20 -4.98
C PHE A 161 13.43 8.25 -4.88
N TYR A 162 13.98 8.08 -3.68
CA TYR A 162 15.42 8.13 -3.45
C TYR A 162 16.19 7.18 -4.40
N ASP A 163 17.29 7.70 -4.95
CA ASP A 163 18.30 7.01 -5.77
C ASP A 163 17.83 6.26 -7.04
N GLY A 164 16.73 6.66 -7.69
CA GLY A 164 16.29 5.89 -8.87
C GLY A 164 15.53 6.57 -10.00
N LEU A 165 14.76 7.64 -9.74
CA LEU A 165 13.91 8.24 -10.77
C LEU A 165 13.89 9.78 -10.65
N PRO A 166 14.55 10.53 -11.54
CA PRO A 166 14.45 11.99 -11.59
C PRO A 166 13.12 12.45 -12.16
N HIS A 167 12.74 13.69 -11.83
CA HIS A 167 11.61 14.37 -12.44
C HIS A 167 11.74 14.41 -13.97
N GLY A 168 10.69 13.97 -14.65
CA GLY A 168 10.51 14.23 -16.06
C GLY A 168 10.21 15.70 -16.29
N GLN A 169 11.24 16.51 -16.53
CA GLN A 169 11.12 17.63 -17.46
C GLN A 169 12.12 17.55 -18.63
N ASN A 170 13.13 16.66 -18.62
CA ASN A 170 14.12 16.64 -19.72
C ASN A 170 14.76 15.29 -20.10
N LEU A 171 14.18 14.13 -19.77
CA LEU A 171 14.70 12.84 -20.29
C LEU A 171 13.53 11.89 -20.61
N GLY A 172 13.24 11.73 -21.91
CA GLY A 172 12.28 10.75 -22.39
C GLY A 172 12.71 9.34 -21.99
N THR A 173 11.75 8.50 -21.57
CA THR A 173 11.85 7.06 -21.23
C THR A 173 12.07 6.63 -19.78
N LEU A 174 11.81 7.48 -18.78
CA LEU A 174 11.78 7.04 -17.36
C LEU A 174 10.34 7.00 -16.77
N PRO A 175 10.06 6.07 -15.84
CA PRO A 175 8.77 5.97 -15.16
C PRO A 175 8.39 7.31 -14.52
N THR A 176 7.28 7.88 -14.97
CA THR A 176 6.73 9.13 -14.46
C THR A 176 5.96 8.88 -13.17
N ALA A 177 5.70 9.94 -12.38
CA ALA A 177 4.84 9.88 -11.20
C ALA A 177 3.46 9.24 -11.49
N ASN A 178 2.96 9.38 -12.73
CA ASN A 178 1.72 8.77 -13.20
C ASN A 178 1.80 7.24 -13.30
N LEU A 179 2.97 6.68 -13.63
CA LEU A 179 3.14 5.23 -13.83
C LEU A 179 3.14 4.45 -12.52
N LEU A 180 3.54 5.07 -11.42
CA LEU A 180 3.66 4.40 -10.12
C LEU A 180 2.51 4.74 -9.16
N GLY A 181 1.53 5.55 -9.63
CA GLY A 181 0.36 5.95 -8.85
C GLY A 181 0.66 6.94 -7.73
N TRP A 182 1.82 7.60 -7.78
CA TRP A 182 2.27 8.53 -6.74
C TRP A 182 1.57 9.86 -6.93
N LYS A 183 0.96 10.35 -5.86
CA LYS A 183 0.32 11.65 -5.86
C LYS A 183 1.32 12.73 -5.48
N PRO A 184 1.12 13.96 -5.96
CA PRO A 184 1.87 15.11 -5.46
C PRO A 184 1.76 15.18 -3.94
N ALA A 185 2.82 15.62 -3.28
CA ALA A 185 2.82 15.88 -1.86
C ALA A 185 1.75 16.93 -1.54
N ILE A 186 0.96 16.66 -0.51
CA ILE A 186 -0.11 17.53 -0.03
C ILE A 186 0.29 18.23 1.25
N GLU A 187 -0.36 19.37 1.50
CA GLU A 187 -0.17 20.05 2.77
C GLU A 187 -0.98 19.35 3.84
N LEU A 188 -0.30 18.99 4.92
CA LEU A 188 -0.94 18.37 6.08
C LEU A 188 -1.46 19.43 7.05
N THR A 189 -2.64 19.17 7.60
CA THR A 189 -3.20 19.94 8.73
C THR A 189 -2.29 19.82 9.96
N LEU A 190 -2.43 20.73 10.91
CA LEU A 190 -1.70 20.67 12.17
C LEU A 190 -1.93 19.34 12.91
N LEU A 191 -3.17 18.86 12.94
CA LEU A 191 -3.54 17.61 13.63
C LEU A 191 -2.95 16.37 12.92
N GLN A 192 -2.98 16.33 11.59
CA GLN A 192 -2.36 15.25 10.82
C GLN A 192 -0.84 15.18 11.10
N ARG A 193 -0.14 16.32 11.11
CA ARG A 193 1.30 16.37 11.44
C ARG A 193 1.57 15.90 12.86
N GLN A 194 0.77 16.33 13.83
CA GLN A 194 0.90 15.89 15.22
C GLN A 194 0.75 14.38 15.36
N LYS A 195 -0.27 13.79 14.71
CA LYS A 195 -0.47 12.32 14.70
C LYS A 195 0.72 11.58 14.08
N LEU A 196 1.26 12.06 12.96
CA LEU A 196 2.45 11.46 12.34
C LEU A 196 3.69 11.57 13.22
N MET A 197 3.91 12.69 13.89
CA MET A 197 5.02 12.84 14.85
C MET A 197 4.92 11.87 16.02
N ILE A 198 3.72 11.65 16.58
CA ILE A 198 3.48 10.65 17.65
C ILE A 198 3.79 9.23 17.15
N CYS A 199 3.60 8.97 15.86
CA CYS A 199 3.94 7.70 15.22
C CYS A 199 5.44 7.54 14.93
N GLY A 200 6.28 8.52 15.26
CA GLY A 200 7.72 8.50 14.94
C GLY A 200 8.00 8.76 13.45
N ILE A 201 7.13 9.53 12.79
CA ILE A 201 7.29 9.90 11.37
C ILE A 201 7.58 11.40 11.29
N ASN A 202 8.74 11.75 10.73
CA ASN A 202 9.22 13.11 10.56
C ASN A 202 9.96 13.28 9.21
N ASN A 203 10.51 14.47 8.94
CA ASN A 203 11.15 14.80 7.66
C ASN A 203 12.32 13.86 7.29
N GLY A 204 13.00 13.24 8.26
CA GLY A 204 14.11 12.33 8.01
C GLY A 204 13.75 10.86 8.24
N GLU A 205 12.83 10.60 9.17
CA GLU A 205 12.65 9.29 9.76
C GLU A 205 11.23 8.75 9.55
N PHE A 206 11.17 7.45 9.28
CA PHE A 206 9.93 6.68 9.30
C PHE A 206 10.17 5.47 10.20
N GLU A 207 9.79 5.59 11.47
CA GLU A 207 9.93 4.48 12.43
C GLU A 207 9.16 3.25 11.90
N SER A 208 9.83 2.12 11.70
CA SER A 208 9.19 0.88 11.30
C SER A 208 9.79 -0.31 12.05
N ILE A 209 8.93 -1.24 12.46
CA ILE A 209 9.36 -2.48 13.13
C ILE A 209 9.65 -3.61 12.14
N ASN A 210 9.23 -3.44 10.89
CA ASN A 210 9.57 -4.33 9.79
C ASN A 210 9.97 -3.46 8.59
N SER A 211 11.26 -3.51 8.25
CA SER A 211 11.85 -2.72 7.17
C SER A 211 11.41 -3.18 5.78
N GLN A 212 11.07 -4.46 5.62
CA GLN A 212 10.57 -4.99 4.36
C GLN A 212 9.25 -4.30 3.99
N PHE A 213 8.25 -4.32 4.87
CA PHE A 213 6.93 -3.74 4.60
C PHE A 213 6.79 -2.28 5.05
N PHE A 214 7.86 -1.66 5.55
CA PHE A 214 7.82 -0.35 6.20
C PHE A 214 6.70 -0.27 7.25
N PHE A 215 6.53 -1.33 8.04
CA PHE A 215 5.38 -1.47 8.95
C PHE A 215 5.56 -0.62 10.21
N ASN A 216 4.64 0.32 10.44
CA ASN A 216 4.56 1.21 11.58
C ASN A 216 3.23 0.92 12.32
N PRO A 217 3.25 0.20 13.45
CA PRO A 217 2.04 -0.18 14.17
C PRO A 217 1.32 1.02 14.80
N LYS A 218 2.04 2.08 15.16
CA LYS A 218 1.43 3.30 15.73
C LYS A 218 0.54 3.99 14.71
N LEU A 219 1.03 4.13 13.47
CA LEU A 219 0.26 4.71 12.37
C LEU A 219 -0.95 3.83 12.01
N MET A 220 -0.77 2.50 12.01
CA MET A 220 -1.89 1.59 11.79
C MET A 220 -2.98 1.76 12.85
N ALA A 221 -2.61 1.85 14.13
CA ALA A 221 -3.56 2.06 15.22
C ALA A 221 -4.30 3.41 15.07
N VAL A 222 -3.57 4.50 14.79
CA VAL A 222 -4.16 5.85 14.63
C VAL A 222 -5.20 5.92 13.52
N VAL A 223 -4.96 5.25 12.39
CA VAL A 223 -5.94 5.21 11.30
C VAL A 223 -7.08 4.25 11.64
N HIS A 224 -6.77 3.13 12.32
CA HIS A 224 -7.76 2.12 12.73
C HIS A 224 -8.83 2.65 13.69
N GLU A 225 -8.49 3.62 14.55
CA GLU A 225 -9.43 4.30 15.47
C GLU A 225 -10.69 4.84 14.75
N TYR A 226 -10.63 5.09 13.44
CA TYR A 226 -11.74 5.62 12.65
C TYR A 226 -12.61 4.54 11.97
N PHE A 227 -12.35 3.27 12.26
CA PHE A 227 -13.12 2.11 11.76
C PHE A 227 -13.63 1.19 12.89
N GLN A 228 -13.57 1.67 14.13
CA GLN A 228 -14.18 1.02 15.29
C GLN A 228 -15.68 1.37 15.38
#